data_AF-A0A949X999-F1
#
_entry.id   AF-A0A949X999-F1
#
_cell.length_a   1.000
_cell.length_b   1.000
_cell.length_c   1.000
_cell.angle_alpha   90.00
_cell.angle_beta   90.00
_cell.angle_gamma   90.00
#
_symmetry.space_group_name_H-M   'P 1'
#
loop_
_entity.id
_entity.type
_entity.pdbx_description
1 polymer ?
#
loop_
_entity_poly.entity_id
_entity_poly.type
_entity_poly.pdbx_seq_one_letter_code
_entity_poly.pdbx_strand_id
1 'polypeptide(L)'
;MNTDAAWNIYRTRFLIKAQQLTQPLAFVDALGREHTGEPGDYLVEGSDGRRSIQRREIFEDIYVPMGPADESWPSCVRRSLPPIAPCITGPPASA
;
A
#
# COMPACT_ATOMS: atom_id res chain seq x y z
N MET A 1 4.83 15.92 20.05
CA MET A 1 5.80 14.94 19.51
C MET A 1 4.98 13.99 18.64
N ASN A 2 4.77 14.32 17.37
CA ASN A 2 4.01 13.47 16.45
C ASN A 2 4.99 12.46 15.86
N THR A 3 5.17 11.35 16.54
CA THR A 3 5.93 10.19 16.06
C THR A 3 5.07 9.33 15.12
N ASP A 4 4.29 9.98 14.25
CA ASP A 4 3.65 9.28 13.13
C ASP A 4 4.75 9.15 12.08
N ALA A 5 5.46 8.02 12.09
CA ALA A 5 6.55 7.82 11.15
C ALA A 5 6.00 7.97 9.72
N ALA A 6 6.59 8.81 8.89
CA ALA A 6 6.03 9.03 7.56
C ALA A 6 6.13 7.75 6.73
N TRP A 7 5.05 7.38 6.03
CA TRP A 7 5.08 6.30 5.05
C TRP A 7 5.78 6.80 3.79
N ASN A 8 6.73 6.00 3.29
CA ASN A 8 7.45 6.25 2.05
C ASN A 8 7.17 5.14 1.03
N ILE A 9 7.19 5.50 -0.25
CA ILE A 9 7.08 4.58 -1.38
C ILE A 9 8.44 4.06 -1.74
N TYR A 10 8.50 2.76 -1.98
CA TYR A 10 9.68 2.08 -2.46
C TYR A 10 9.35 1.22 -3.66
N ARG A 11 10.34 1.08 -4.54
CA ARG A 11 10.30 0.20 -5.69
C ARG A 11 11.07 -1.07 -5.42
N THR A 12 10.47 -2.20 -5.78
CA THR A 12 11.17 -3.46 -6.06
C THR A 12 10.74 -3.94 -7.46
N ARG A 13 10.43 -5.24 -7.61
CA ARG A 13 9.59 -5.70 -8.73
C ARG A 13 8.15 -5.15 -8.63
N PHE A 14 7.71 -4.77 -7.42
CA PHE A 14 6.41 -4.17 -7.16
C PHE A 14 6.53 -2.86 -6.38
N LEU A 15 5.49 -2.03 -6.45
CA LEU A 15 5.34 -0.83 -5.61
C LEU A 15 4.89 -1.24 -4.22
N ILE A 16 5.62 -0.78 -3.21
CA ILE A 16 5.29 -0.97 -1.80
C ILE A 16 5.38 0.37 -1.07
N LYS A 17 4.66 0.51 0.04
CA LYS A 17 4.92 1.57 1.00
C LYS A 17 5.51 0.96 2.26
N ALA A 18 6.42 1.67 2.89
CA ALA A 18 6.99 1.25 4.15
C ALA A 18 7.19 2.40 5.10
N GLN A 19 7.16 2.08 6.39
CA GLN A 19 7.39 2.99 7.50
C GLN A 19 8.41 2.33 8.43
N GLN A 20 9.41 3.10 8.87
CA GLN A 20 10.37 2.61 9.84
C GLN A 20 9.73 2.57 11.23
N LEU A 21 9.89 1.45 11.91
CA LEU A 21 9.41 1.25 13.26
C LEU A 21 10.25 2.08 14.24
N THR A 22 9.60 2.92 15.04
CA THR A 22 10.25 3.65 16.14
C THR A 22 10.10 2.92 17.48
N GLN A 23 9.22 1.91 17.54
CA GLN A 23 8.90 1.11 18.71
C GLN A 23 8.75 -0.35 18.29
N PRO A 24 8.94 -1.32 19.20
CA PRO A 24 8.68 -2.72 18.91
C PRO A 24 7.22 -2.91 18.47
N LEU A 25 7.01 -3.66 17.41
CA LEU A 25 5.68 -3.95 16.86
C LEU A 25 5.51 -5.46 16.72
N ALA A 26 4.38 -5.98 17.21
CA ALA A 26 3.99 -7.36 17.02
C ALA A 26 2.54 -7.41 16.53
N PHE A 27 2.29 -8.14 15.44
CA PHE A 27 0.94 -8.40 14.95
C PHE A 27 0.84 -9.78 14.29
N VAL A 28 -0.38 -10.30 14.21
CA VAL A 28 -0.66 -11.53 13.48
C VAL A 28 -1.33 -11.16 12.16
N ASP A 29 -0.82 -11.67 11.05
CA ASP A 29 -1.42 -11.41 9.74
C ASP A 29 -2.69 -12.27 9.52
N ALA A 30 -3.42 -12.02 8.42
CA ALA A 30 -4.65 -12.74 8.12
C ALA A 30 -4.46 -14.26 7.94
N LEU A 31 -3.23 -14.72 7.67
CA LEU A 31 -2.88 -16.14 7.58
C LEU A 31 -2.49 -16.75 8.94
N GLY A 32 -2.56 -15.98 10.03
CA GLY A 32 -2.22 -16.46 11.37
C GLY A 32 -0.72 -16.51 11.66
N ARG A 33 0.13 -15.83 10.86
CA ARG A 33 1.58 -15.77 11.11
C ARG A 33 1.87 -14.58 11.99
N GLU A 34 2.66 -14.83 13.03
CA GLU A 34 3.17 -13.78 13.88
C GLU A 34 4.29 -13.02 13.17
N HIS A 35 4.15 -11.71 13.14
CA HIS A 35 5.15 -10.77 12.68
C HIS A 35 5.59 -9.92 13.87
N THR A 36 6.88 -9.95 14.17
CA THR A 36 7.53 -9.14 15.19
C THR A 36 8.64 -8.30 14.56
N GLY A 37 8.78 -7.08 15.04
CA GLY A 37 9.79 -6.13 14.59
C GLY A 37 10.28 -5.25 15.72
N GLU A 38 11.53 -4.83 15.60
CA GLU A 38 12.22 -3.98 16.55
C GLU A 38 12.32 -2.53 16.03
N PRO A 39 12.63 -1.56 16.90
CA PRO A 39 12.92 -0.20 16.47
C PRO A 39 14.02 -0.20 15.42
N GLY A 40 13.70 0.32 14.24
CA GLY A 40 14.60 0.41 13.10
C GLY A 40 14.26 -0.50 11.93
N ASP A 41 13.50 -1.57 12.18
CA ASP A 41 12.91 -2.40 11.14
C ASP A 41 11.83 -1.64 10.37
N TYR A 42 11.37 -2.21 9.26
CA TYR A 42 10.38 -1.60 8.38
C TYR A 42 9.08 -2.39 8.38
N LEU A 43 7.98 -1.70 8.67
CA LEU A 43 6.65 -2.18 8.35
C LEU A 43 6.36 -1.88 6.88
N VAL A 44 6.11 -2.92 6.10
CA VAL A 44 5.84 -2.86 4.67
C VAL A 44 4.37 -3.18 4.40
N GLU A 45 3.72 -2.40 3.54
CA GLU A 45 2.40 -2.67 3.00
C GLU A 45 2.47 -2.70 1.45
N GLY A 46 2.03 -3.82 0.87
CA GLY A 46 1.86 -3.96 -0.59
C GLY A 46 0.57 -3.32 -1.08
N SER A 47 0.43 -3.13 -2.40
CA SER A 47 -0.82 -2.59 -2.98
C SER A 47 -2.03 -3.50 -2.78
N ASP A 48 -1.80 -4.78 -2.54
CA ASP A 48 -2.77 -5.79 -2.13
C ASP A 48 -3.22 -5.67 -0.66
N GLY A 49 -2.68 -4.72 0.10
CA GLY A 49 -3.04 -4.46 1.50
C GLY A 49 -2.38 -5.43 2.50
N ARG A 50 -1.54 -6.34 2.02
CA ARG A 50 -0.79 -7.25 2.89
C ARG A 50 0.33 -6.49 3.61
N ARG A 51 0.41 -6.70 4.92
CA ARG A 51 1.43 -6.10 5.80
C ARG A 51 2.46 -7.14 6.21
N SER A 52 3.72 -6.73 6.30
CA SER A 52 4.82 -7.59 6.79
C SER A 52 5.94 -6.72 7.37
N ILE A 53 6.74 -7.30 8.26
CA ILE A 53 7.91 -6.64 8.85
C ILE A 53 9.16 -7.14 8.12
N GLN A 54 10.03 -6.21 7.74
CA GLN A 54 11.32 -6.47 7.10
C GLN A 54 12.44 -5.88 7.95
N ARG A 55 13.56 -6.60 8.02
CA ARG A 55 14.75 -6.10 8.72
C ARG A 55 15.36 -4.92 7.99
N ARG A 56 15.88 -3.94 8.73
CA ARG A 56 16.54 -2.75 8.18
C ARG A 56 17.56 -3.08 7.09
N GLU A 57 18.54 -3.93 7.39
CA GLU A 57 19.66 -4.24 6.49
C GLU A 57 19.18 -4.78 5.13
N ILE A 58 18.22 -5.71 5.15
CA ILE A 58 17.69 -6.33 3.94
C ILE A 58 16.80 -5.34 3.19
N PHE A 59 16.03 -4.53 3.93
CA PHE A 59 15.13 -3.56 3.33
C PHE A 59 15.89 -2.46 2.59
N GLU A 60 16.91 -1.88 3.20
CA GLU A 60 17.69 -0.80 2.58
C GLU A 60 18.55 -1.28 1.40
N ASP A 61 18.95 -2.55 1.40
CA ASP A 61 19.69 -3.17 0.28
C ASP A 61 18.80 -3.45 -0.94
N ILE A 62 17.59 -3.96 -0.71
CA ILE A 62 16.72 -4.45 -1.80
C ILE A 62 15.78 -3.36 -2.34
N TYR A 63 15.38 -2.40 -1.50
CA TYR A 63 14.28 -1.49 -1.80
C TYR A 63 14.80 -0.10 -2.15
N VAL A 64 14.39 0.41 -3.33
CA VAL A 64 14.79 1.74 -3.78
C VAL A 64 13.73 2.77 -3.37
N PRO A 65 14.06 3.80 -2.58
CA PRO A 65 13.11 4.85 -2.21
C PRO A 65 12.68 5.67 -3.42
N MET A 66 11.39 5.93 -3.55
CA MET A 66 10.81 6.79 -4.59
C MET A 66 10.38 8.16 -4.05
N GLY A 67 9.89 8.23 -2.81
CA GLY A 67 9.34 9.46 -2.23
C GLY A 67 8.28 9.19 -1.17
N PRO A 68 7.61 10.22 -0.62
CA PRO A 68 6.56 10.07 0.37
C PRO A 68 5.29 9.41 -0.21
N ALA A 69 4.57 8.65 0.63
CA ALA A 69 3.37 7.91 0.23
C ALA A 69 2.13 8.78 -0.02
N ASP A 70 2.11 10.01 0.48
CA ASP A 70 0.93 10.89 0.47
C ASP A 70 0.43 11.21 -0.96
N GLU A 71 1.34 11.43 -1.90
CA GLU A 71 0.99 11.82 -3.28
C GLU A 71 1.11 10.68 -4.30
N SER A 72 1.96 9.67 -4.06
CA SER A 72 2.37 8.70 -5.08
C SER A 72 1.91 7.26 -4.83
N TRP A 73 1.35 6.94 -3.65
CA TRP A 73 0.78 5.60 -3.47
C TRP A 73 -0.44 5.48 -4.39
N PRO A 74 -0.66 4.34 -5.06
CA PRO A 74 -1.97 4.03 -5.58
C PRO A 74 -2.89 3.94 -4.36
N SER A 75 -3.47 5.08 -4.00
CA SER A 75 -4.69 5.10 -3.23
C SER A 75 -5.57 4.11 -3.95
N CYS A 76 -6.05 3.12 -3.22
CA CYS A 76 -7.24 2.40 -3.60
C CYS A 76 -8.37 3.44 -3.61
N VAL A 77 -8.35 4.39 -4.55
CA VAL A 77 -9.46 4.60 -5.44
C VAL A 77 -9.79 3.20 -5.89
N ARG A 78 -10.68 2.53 -5.13
CA ARG A 78 -11.78 1.80 -5.72
C ARG A 78 -12.13 2.70 -6.89
N ARG A 79 -11.68 2.33 -8.08
CA ARG A 79 -12.16 2.92 -9.30
C ARG A 79 -13.64 2.62 -9.15
N SER A 80 -14.40 3.59 -8.66
CA SER A 80 -15.82 3.66 -8.85
C SER A 80 -15.91 3.62 -10.35
N LEU A 81 -16.00 2.39 -10.87
CA LEU A 81 -16.31 2.15 -12.25
C LEU A 81 -17.49 3.08 -12.47
N PRO A 82 -17.42 4.04 -13.42
CA PRO A 82 -18.63 4.73 -13.78
C PRO A 82 -19.65 3.63 -14.09
N PRO A 83 -20.90 3.72 -13.60
CA PRO A 83 -21.91 2.73 -13.95
C PRO A 83 -21.87 2.63 -15.47
N ILE A 84 -21.74 1.40 -15.98
CA ILE A 84 -21.80 1.13 -17.42
C ILE A 84 -23.16 1.67 -17.84
N ALA A 85 -23.19 2.86 -18.46
CA ALA A 85 -24.42 3.38 -19.01
C ALA A 85 -24.84 2.40 -20.10
N PRO A 86 -26.07 1.82 -20.06
CA PRO A 86 -26.57 1.08 -21.20
C PRO A 86 -26.68 2.07 -22.35
N CYS A 87 -25.77 1.99 -23.30
CA CYS A 87 -25.90 2.68 -24.56
C CYS A 87 -27.18 2.20 -25.25
N ILE A 88 -27.91 3.17 -25.80
CA ILE A 88 -28.92 3.10 -26.85
C ILE A 88 -30.33 2.62 -26.50
N THR A 89 -31.16 3.54 -26.00
CA THR A 89 -32.55 3.65 -26.47
C THR A 89 -32.52 4.13 -27.93
N GLY A 90 -32.96 3.27 -28.85
CA GLY A 90 -33.27 3.69 -30.22
C GLY A 90 -34.45 4.68 -30.24
N PRO A 91 -34.51 5.60 -31.21
CA PRO A 91 -35.65 6.51 -31.34
C PRO A 91 -36.92 5.74 -31.77
N PRO A 92 -38.13 6.21 -31.41
CA PRO A 92 -39.36 5.65 -31.95
C PRO A 92 -39.44 5.93 -33.45
N ALA A 93 -39.68 4.88 -34.24
CA ALA A 93 -39.99 5.01 -35.65
C ALA A 93 -41.30 5.80 -35.81
N SER A 94 -41.24 6.96 -36.47
CA SER A 94 -42.41 7.64 -37.04
C SER A 94 -42.56 7.20 -38.50
N ALA A 95 -43.64 6.47 -38.81
CA ALA A 95 -44.48 6.58 -40.01
C ALA A 95 -45.63 5.59 -39.89
#